data_AF-A0A561TYT8-F1
#
_entry.id   AF-A0A561TYT8-F1
#
_cell.length_a   1.000
_cell.length_b   1.000
_cell.length_c   1.000
_cell.angle_alpha   90.00
_cell.angle_beta   90.00
_cell.angle_gamma   90.00
#
_symmetry.space_group_name_H-M   'P 1'
#
loop_
_entity.id
_entity.type
_entity.pdbx_description
1 polymer ?
#
loop_
_entity_poly.entity_id
_entity_poly.type
_entity_poly.pdbx_seq_one_letter_code
_entity_poly.pdbx_strand_id
1 'polypeptide(L)'
;MQTITWPLDWQRHYRILADLVDADGMLPQIEPGVLFEGDDLGRWLQRQASSWTELSKEQQQRLSRLGVQPAERPVPAPTAKGSGKASMAFPRGLAALAQYIAREGHDRVPRAHAERITVDGETEPVLVKLGVWVSNTKTRRDKLAQEQRAALAELGVEWA
;
A
#
# COMPACT_ATOMS: atom_id res chain seq x y z
N MET A 1 21.08 28.26 -12.80
CA MET A 1 19.74 28.33 -12.19
C MET A 1 19.03 27.03 -12.52
N GLN A 2 18.96 26.06 -11.61
CA GLN A 2 18.21 24.82 -11.84
C GLN A 2 16.80 25.01 -11.28
N THR A 3 15.83 25.26 -12.15
CA THR A 3 14.40 25.20 -11.83
C THR A 3 14.00 23.72 -11.79
N ILE A 4 14.14 23.08 -10.64
CA ILE A 4 13.56 21.74 -10.43
C ILE A 4 12.07 21.96 -10.21
N THR A 5 11.28 21.91 -11.29
CA THR A 5 9.83 21.95 -11.19
C THR A 5 9.35 20.59 -10.69
N TRP A 6 8.95 20.50 -9.42
CA TRP A 6 8.36 19.28 -8.84
C TRP A 6 7.06 18.90 -9.55
N PRO A 7 6.60 17.65 -9.45
CA PRO A 7 5.33 17.29 -10.06
C PRO A 7 4.18 18.13 -9.46
N LEU A 8 3.23 18.51 -10.32
CA LEU A 8 2.20 19.53 -10.04
C LEU A 8 1.27 19.13 -8.89
N ASP A 9 1.06 17.84 -8.70
CA ASP A 9 0.36 17.25 -7.57
C ASP A 9 1.05 17.62 -6.25
N TRP A 10 2.37 17.46 -6.15
CA TRP A 10 3.12 17.84 -4.95
C TRP A 10 3.01 19.33 -4.66
N GLN A 11 3.13 20.18 -5.70
CA GLN A 11 3.00 21.62 -5.56
C GLN A 11 1.61 22.05 -5.08
N ARG A 12 0.56 21.42 -5.62
CA ARG A 12 -0.82 21.68 -5.23
C ARG A 12 -1.04 21.35 -3.76
N HIS A 13 -0.66 20.14 -3.34
CA HIS A 13 -0.78 19.69 -1.96
C HIS A 13 -0.01 20.60 -0.99
N TYR A 14 1.22 20.96 -1.33
CA TYR A 14 2.02 21.88 -0.52
C TYR A 14 1.35 23.25 -0.39
N ARG A 15 0.81 23.81 -1.47
CA ARG A 15 0.15 25.12 -1.43
C ARG A 15 -1.07 25.10 -0.49
N ILE A 16 -1.89 24.06 -0.58
CA ILE A 16 -3.06 23.91 0.30
C ILE A 16 -2.63 23.85 1.77
N LEU A 17 -1.58 23.07 2.05
CA LEU A 17 -1.03 22.99 3.40
C LEU A 17 -0.47 24.34 3.88
N ALA A 18 0.20 25.09 3.01
CA ALA A 18 0.68 26.42 3.34
C ALA A 18 -0.47 27.42 3.63
N ASP A 19 -1.65 27.22 3.03
CA ASP A 19 -2.85 28.02 3.32
C ASP A 19 -3.57 27.56 4.61
N LEU A 20 -3.29 26.36 5.11
CA LEU A 20 -3.90 25.76 6.30
C LEU A 20 -3.11 25.98 7.59
N VAL A 21 -1.94 26.60 7.53
CA VAL A 21 -1.16 26.91 8.73
C VAL A 21 -1.92 27.85 9.66
N ASP A 22 -1.80 27.61 10.96
CA ASP A 22 -2.36 28.47 11.99
C ASP A 22 -1.54 29.77 12.17
N ALA A 23 -1.93 30.57 13.16
CA ALA A 23 -1.29 31.85 13.46
C ALA A 23 0.21 31.71 13.83
N ASP A 24 0.63 30.52 14.28
CA ASP A 24 2.01 30.21 14.63
C ASP A 24 2.80 29.64 13.43
N GLY A 25 2.16 29.56 12.25
CA GLY A 25 2.75 29.02 11.03
C GLY A 25 2.84 27.49 11.00
N MET A 26 2.09 26.82 11.89
CA MET A 26 2.11 25.37 12.05
C MET A 26 0.87 24.76 11.42
N LEU A 27 1.04 23.61 10.76
CA LEU A 27 -0.12 22.85 10.31
C LEU A 27 -0.89 22.31 11.51
N PRO A 28 -2.23 22.44 11.53
CA PRO A 28 -3.05 21.69 12.45
C PRO A 28 -2.88 20.19 12.19
N GLN A 29 -3.26 19.36 13.15
CA GLN A 29 -3.26 17.91 12.96
C GLN A 29 -4.26 17.53 11.86
N ILE A 30 -3.76 17.08 10.71
CA ILE A 30 -4.57 16.63 9.58
C ILE A 30 -4.63 15.10 9.60
N GLU A 31 -5.75 14.55 10.04
CA GLU A 31 -5.99 13.11 10.08
C GLU A 31 -6.17 12.51 8.67
N PRO A 32 -5.78 11.24 8.45
CA PRO A 32 -6.13 10.50 7.24
C PRO A 32 -7.64 10.52 6.98
N GLY A 33 -8.04 10.82 5.74
CA GLY A 33 -9.44 10.96 5.33
C GLY A 33 -9.93 12.40 5.21
N VAL A 34 -9.12 13.40 5.58
CA VAL A 34 -9.38 14.79 5.23
C VAL A 34 -9.15 14.99 3.74
N LEU A 35 -10.24 15.21 2.99
CA LEU A 35 -10.22 15.33 1.54
C LEU A 35 -10.14 16.80 1.10
N PHE A 36 -9.32 17.08 0.09
CA PHE A 36 -9.32 18.33 -0.66
C PHE A 36 -9.32 18.03 -2.15
N GLU A 37 -10.29 18.56 -2.91
CA GLU A 37 -10.47 18.26 -4.35
C GLU A 37 -10.49 16.75 -4.69
N GLY A 38 -10.85 15.90 -3.71
CA GLY A 38 -10.88 14.44 -3.86
C GLY A 38 -9.59 13.73 -3.43
N ASP A 39 -8.52 14.45 -3.09
CA ASP A 39 -7.27 13.90 -2.58
C ASP A 39 -7.22 13.88 -1.05
N ASP A 40 -6.71 12.79 -0.47
CA ASP A 40 -6.56 12.63 0.98
C ASP A 40 -5.26 13.29 1.48
N LEU A 41 -5.40 14.51 2.03
CA LEU A 41 -4.27 15.32 2.50
C LEU A 41 -3.56 14.68 3.69
N GLY A 42 -4.30 14.03 4.59
CA GLY A 42 -3.73 13.34 5.76
C GLY A 42 -2.88 12.13 5.35
N ARG A 43 -3.36 11.32 4.40
CA ARG A 43 -2.55 10.23 3.82
C ARG A 43 -1.37 10.74 3.02
N TRP A 44 -1.53 11.85 2.31
CA TRP A 44 -0.43 12.46 1.58
C TRP A 44 0.69 12.91 2.52
N LEU A 45 0.36 13.61 3.61
CA LEU A 45 1.29 14.04 4.66
C LEU A 45 1.99 12.85 5.32
N GLN A 46 1.24 11.81 5.70
CA GLN A 46 1.82 10.59 6.28
C GLN A 46 2.84 9.95 5.34
N ARG A 47 2.56 9.92 4.04
CA ARG A 47 3.49 9.41 3.03
C ARG A 47 4.75 10.27 2.91
N GLN A 48 4.63 11.61 2.94
CA GLN A 48 5.80 12.49 2.92
C GLN A 48 6.68 12.28 4.17
N ALA A 49 6.05 12.19 5.35
CA ALA A 49 6.75 11.96 6.62
C ALA A 49 7.42 10.58 6.69
N SER A 50 6.81 9.55 6.10
CA SER A 50 7.34 8.17 6.08
C SER A 50 8.46 7.94 5.06
N SER A 51 8.38 8.61 3.91
CA SER A 51 9.38 8.57 2.85
C SER A 51 10.32 9.79 2.89
N TRP A 52 10.55 10.36 4.06
CA TRP A 52 11.27 11.63 4.23
C TRP A 52 12.66 11.65 3.55
N THR A 53 13.38 10.53 3.58
CA THR A 53 14.70 10.38 2.96
C THR A 53 14.67 10.34 1.43
N GLU A 54 13.52 10.04 0.83
CA GLU A 54 13.32 10.06 -0.63
C GLU A 54 12.97 11.47 -1.14
N LEU A 55 12.60 12.40 -0.24
CA LEU A 55 12.33 13.79 -0.58
C LEU A 55 13.62 14.56 -0.84
N SER A 56 13.58 15.49 -1.80
CA SER A 56 14.68 16.43 -2.00
C SER A 56 14.85 17.34 -0.77
N LYS A 57 16.07 17.87 -0.58
CA LYS A 57 16.38 18.79 0.53
C LYS A 57 15.43 19.99 0.58
N GLU A 58 15.00 20.49 -0.57
CA GLU A 58 14.08 21.63 -0.63
C GLU A 58 12.65 21.24 -0.21
N GLN A 59 12.17 20.05 -0.61
CA GLN A 59 10.87 19.54 -0.15
C GLN A 59 10.85 19.30 1.36
N GLN A 60 11.93 18.73 1.91
CA GLN A 60 12.09 18.56 3.36
C GLN A 60 12.03 19.91 4.08
N GLN A 61 12.81 20.90 3.63
CA GLN A 61 12.82 22.25 4.23
C GLN A 61 11.43 22.92 4.18
N ARG A 62 10.72 22.78 3.07
CA ARG A 62 9.38 23.34 2.89
C ARG A 62 8.37 22.72 3.84
N LEU A 63 8.37 21.39 3.97
CA LEU A 63 7.49 20.67 4.89
C LEU A 63 7.84 20.98 6.35
N SER A 64 9.13 21.06 6.70
CA SER A 64 9.56 21.44 8.06
C SER A 64 9.13 22.85 8.46
N ARG A 65 9.05 23.80 7.53
CA ARG A 65 8.52 25.15 7.81
C ARG A 65 7.05 25.16 8.19
N LEU A 66 6.29 24.14 7.78
CA LEU A 66 4.89 23.96 8.13
C LEU A 66 4.72 23.11 9.40
N GLY A 67 5.81 22.81 10.11
CA GLY A 67 5.79 21.95 11.29
C GLY A 67 5.76 20.44 10.98
N VAL A 68 5.81 20.04 9.71
CA VAL A 68 5.89 18.62 9.35
C VAL A 68 7.30 18.14 9.62
N GLN A 69 7.42 17.22 10.55
CA GLN A 69 8.69 16.58 10.86
C GLN A 69 8.79 15.27 10.06
N PRO A 70 10.00 14.77 9.76
CA PRO A 70 10.15 13.36 9.46
C PRO A 70 9.38 12.60 10.54
N ALA A 71 8.65 11.56 10.17
CA ALA A 71 8.19 10.65 11.20
C ALA A 71 9.46 10.22 11.95
N GLU A 72 9.65 10.68 13.20
CA GLU A 72 10.57 10.04 14.12
C GLU A 72 10.17 8.60 13.99
N ARG A 73 11.04 7.79 13.35
CA ARG A 73 10.77 6.37 13.21
C ARG A 73 10.46 5.97 14.63
N PRO A 74 9.20 5.64 14.99
CA PRO A 74 8.98 5.05 16.27
C PRO A 74 9.91 3.86 16.18
N VAL A 75 10.89 3.73 17.09
CA VAL A 75 11.37 2.39 17.40
C VAL A 75 10.07 1.60 17.49
N PRO A 76 9.84 0.64 16.58
CA PRO A 76 8.54 0.02 16.53
C PRO A 76 8.34 -0.51 17.94
N ALA A 77 7.43 0.12 18.71
CA ALA A 77 7.03 -0.39 20.01
C ALA A 77 6.73 -1.84 19.70
N PRO A 78 7.49 -2.81 20.28
CA PRO A 78 7.70 -4.12 19.67
C PRO A 78 6.37 -4.57 19.16
N THR A 79 6.19 -4.47 17.84
CA THR A 79 4.90 -4.79 17.26
C THR A 79 4.81 -6.26 17.58
N ALA A 80 3.98 -6.62 18.54
CA ALA A 80 3.70 -8.00 18.84
C ALA A 80 3.44 -8.64 17.48
N LYS A 81 4.40 -9.48 17.05
CA LYS A 81 4.58 -10.02 15.70
C LYS A 81 3.48 -9.60 14.71
N GLY A 82 3.75 -8.53 13.96
CA GLY A 82 2.83 -7.98 12.97
C GLY A 82 3.18 -8.31 11.53
N SER A 83 4.01 -9.31 11.28
CA SER A 83 4.17 -9.98 9.99
C SER A 83 2.88 -10.74 9.62
N GLY A 84 1.73 -10.05 9.59
CA GLY A 84 0.40 -10.68 9.52
C GLY A 84 -0.51 -10.23 8.38
N LYS A 85 -0.39 -9.02 7.81
CA LYS A 85 -1.28 -8.58 6.70
C LYS A 85 -0.64 -8.66 5.32
N ALA A 86 0.58 -8.14 5.15
CA ALA A 86 1.30 -8.22 3.88
C ALA A 86 1.91 -9.63 3.65
N SER A 87 2.36 -10.29 4.72
CA SER A 87 2.85 -11.68 4.71
C SER A 87 1.75 -12.69 4.35
N MET A 88 0.50 -12.43 4.76
CA MET A 88 -0.63 -13.34 4.52
C MET A 88 -1.31 -13.10 3.17
N ALA A 89 -1.03 -11.99 2.47
CA ALA A 89 -1.67 -11.69 1.20
C ALA A 89 -1.34 -12.74 0.11
N PHE A 90 -0.10 -13.23 0.07
CA PHE A 90 0.28 -14.29 -0.85
C PHE A 90 -0.32 -15.65 -0.44
N PRO A 91 -0.15 -16.15 0.80
CA PRO A 91 -0.80 -17.36 1.28
C PRO A 91 -2.32 -17.38 1.07
N ARG A 92 -3.03 -16.28 1.36
CA ARG A 92 -4.49 -16.18 1.15
C ARG A 92 -4.87 -16.23 -0.32
N GLY A 93 -4.12 -15.54 -1.18
CA GLY A 93 -4.38 -15.60 -2.62
C GLY A 93 -4.11 -16.97 -3.21
N LEU A 94 -3.06 -17.66 -2.74
CA LEU A 94 -2.75 -19.03 -3.11
C LEU A 94 -3.84 -20.01 -2.66
N ALA A 95 -4.31 -19.91 -1.41
CA ALA A 95 -5.42 -20.73 -0.90
C ALA A 95 -6.72 -20.49 -1.67
N ALA A 96 -7.04 -19.22 -1.97
CA ALA A 96 -8.20 -18.88 -2.78
C ALA A 96 -8.09 -19.42 -4.21
N LEU A 97 -6.89 -19.38 -4.81
CA LEU A 97 -6.65 -19.97 -6.13
C LEU A 97 -6.80 -21.49 -6.11
N ALA A 98 -6.26 -22.16 -5.08
CA ALA A 98 -6.41 -23.59 -4.91
C ALA A 98 -7.89 -24.00 -4.78
N GLN A 99 -8.67 -23.27 -3.97
CA GLN A 99 -10.12 -23.48 -3.84
C GLN A 99 -10.85 -23.29 -5.18
N TYR A 100 -10.50 -22.24 -5.94
CA TYR A 100 -11.08 -22.00 -7.26
C TYR A 100 -10.75 -23.13 -8.24
N ILE A 101 -9.49 -23.56 -8.31
CA ILE A 101 -9.03 -24.65 -9.19
C ILE A 101 -9.70 -25.96 -8.82
N ALA A 102 -9.82 -26.28 -7.52
CA ALA A 102 -10.52 -27.48 -7.08
C ALA A 102 -12.00 -27.49 -7.49
N ARG A 103 -12.63 -26.30 -7.55
CA ARG A 103 -14.05 -26.14 -7.91
C ARG A 103 -14.28 -26.10 -9.43
N GLU A 104 -13.41 -25.45 -10.18
CA GLU A 104 -13.59 -25.14 -11.61
C GLU A 104 -12.71 -25.99 -12.54
N GLY A 105 -11.67 -26.64 -12.01
CA GLY A 105 -10.71 -27.44 -12.77
C GLY A 105 -9.68 -26.63 -13.57
N HIS A 106 -9.65 -25.30 -13.44
CA HIS A 106 -8.73 -24.42 -14.17
C HIS A 106 -8.38 -23.14 -13.39
N ASP A 107 -7.26 -22.49 -13.74
CA ASP A 107 -6.78 -21.24 -13.12
C ASP A 107 -7.28 -19.95 -13.82
N ARG A 108 -8.20 -20.08 -14.77
CA ARG A 108 -8.78 -18.95 -15.53
C ARG A 108 -9.79 -18.18 -14.69
N VAL A 109 -9.29 -17.29 -13.83
CA VAL A 109 -10.11 -16.48 -12.92
C VAL A 109 -10.58 -15.17 -13.61
N PRO A 110 -11.90 -14.89 -13.70
CA PRO A 110 -12.40 -13.60 -14.16
C PRO A 110 -11.90 -12.44 -13.32
N ARG A 111 -11.61 -11.30 -13.94
CA ARG A 111 -10.96 -10.16 -13.26
C ARG A 111 -11.75 -9.60 -12.06
N ALA A 112 -13.08 -9.71 -12.08
CA ALA A 112 -13.96 -9.26 -11.00
C ALA A 112 -14.25 -10.34 -9.94
N HIS A 113 -13.76 -11.57 -10.12
CA HIS A 113 -14.07 -12.69 -9.24
C HIS A 113 -13.46 -12.52 -7.85
N ALA A 114 -14.21 -12.95 -6.83
CA ALA A 114 -13.78 -13.00 -5.45
C ALA A 114 -14.15 -14.34 -4.81
N GLU A 115 -13.25 -14.88 -3.99
CA GLU A 115 -13.44 -16.12 -3.24
C GLU A 115 -13.54 -15.81 -1.75
N ARG A 116 -14.38 -16.53 -1.03
CA ARG A 116 -14.39 -16.52 0.44
C ARG A 116 -13.60 -17.73 0.90
N ILE A 117 -12.56 -17.51 1.70
CA ILE A 117 -11.71 -18.58 2.24
C ILE A 117 -11.71 -18.55 3.76
N THR A 118 -11.65 -19.72 4.37
CA THR A 118 -11.35 -19.86 5.80
C THR A 118 -9.84 -19.81 5.97
N VAL A 119 -9.36 -19.01 6.94
CA VAL A 119 -7.93 -18.88 7.25
C VAL A 119 -7.72 -19.33 8.68
N ASP A 120 -6.75 -20.19 8.92
CA ASP A 120 -6.43 -20.66 10.26
C ASP A 120 -6.12 -19.48 11.19
N GLY A 121 -6.85 -19.41 12.31
CA GLY A 121 -6.77 -18.32 13.27
C GLY A 121 -7.72 -17.14 13.00
N GLU A 122 -8.52 -17.17 11.93
CA GLU A 122 -9.63 -16.24 11.72
C GLU A 122 -10.98 -16.93 11.92
N THR A 123 -11.85 -16.31 12.71
CA THR A 123 -13.19 -16.85 13.05
C THR A 123 -14.16 -16.74 11.88
N GLU A 124 -13.99 -15.72 11.03
CA GLU A 124 -14.88 -15.43 9.91
C GLU A 124 -14.17 -15.64 8.56
N PRO A 125 -14.86 -16.14 7.52
CA PRO A 125 -14.29 -16.26 6.18
C PRO A 125 -13.83 -14.91 5.61
N VAL A 126 -12.63 -14.89 5.02
CA VAL A 126 -12.03 -13.71 4.41
C VAL A 126 -12.40 -13.64 2.93
N LEU A 127 -12.88 -12.47 2.49
CA LEU A 127 -13.11 -12.20 1.07
C LEU A 127 -11.80 -11.83 0.36
N VAL A 128 -11.38 -12.64 -0.60
CA VAL A 128 -10.20 -12.43 -1.44
C VAL A 128 -10.65 -12.05 -2.85
N LYS A 129 -10.25 -10.87 -3.33
CA LYS A 129 -10.46 -10.45 -4.74
C LYS A 129 -9.55 -11.23 -5.68
N LEU A 130 -9.84 -12.51 -5.88
CA LEU A 130 -8.95 -13.47 -6.56
C LEU A 130 -8.55 -13.02 -7.96
N GLY A 131 -9.48 -12.48 -8.76
CA GLY A 131 -9.17 -11.99 -10.11
C GLY A 131 -8.17 -10.82 -10.13
N VAL A 132 -8.24 -9.93 -9.14
CA VAL A 132 -7.24 -8.86 -8.94
C VAL A 132 -5.90 -9.47 -8.57
N TRP A 133 -5.91 -10.41 -7.61
CA TRP A 133 -4.70 -11.02 -7.07
C TRP A 133 -3.93 -11.78 -8.15
N VAL A 134 -4.60 -12.67 -8.92
CA VAL A 134 -3.98 -13.42 -10.02
C VAL A 134 -3.34 -12.48 -11.05
N SER A 135 -4.05 -11.41 -11.43
CA SER A 135 -3.53 -10.40 -12.37
C SER A 135 -2.25 -9.75 -11.86
N ASN A 136 -2.25 -9.30 -10.60
CA ASN A 136 -1.11 -8.63 -9.98
C ASN A 136 0.07 -9.58 -9.78
N THR A 137 -0.18 -10.82 -9.35
CA THR A 137 0.82 -11.86 -9.15
C THR A 137 1.50 -12.20 -10.47
N LYS A 138 0.73 -12.36 -11.55
CA LYS A 138 1.24 -12.60 -12.90
C LYS A 138 2.10 -11.44 -13.42
N THR A 139 1.65 -10.19 -13.26
CA THR A 139 2.44 -9.00 -13.65
C THR A 139 3.75 -8.87 -12.86
N ARG A 140 3.79 -9.37 -11.63
CA ARG A 140 4.97 -9.27 -10.75
C ARG A 140 5.74 -10.59 -10.65
N ARG A 141 5.54 -11.52 -11.59
CA ARG A 141 6.17 -12.86 -11.57
C ARG A 141 7.68 -12.80 -11.34
N ASP A 142 8.38 -11.91 -12.02
CA ASP A 142 9.85 -11.76 -11.91
C ASP A 142 10.32 -11.26 -10.54
N LYS A 143 9.39 -10.78 -9.70
CA LYS A 143 9.63 -10.33 -8.33
C LYS A 143 9.18 -11.35 -7.28
N LEU A 144 8.61 -12.49 -7.70
CA LEU A 144 8.21 -13.55 -6.78
C LEU A 144 9.44 -14.34 -6.31
N ALA A 145 9.44 -14.71 -5.03
CA ALA A 145 10.44 -15.64 -4.52
C ALA A 145 10.30 -17.01 -5.20
N GLN A 146 11.39 -17.79 -5.25
CA GLN A 146 11.37 -19.12 -5.87
C GLN A 146 10.30 -20.04 -5.26
N GLU A 147 10.15 -20.01 -3.94
CA GLU A 147 9.13 -20.79 -3.20
C GLU A 147 7.70 -20.40 -3.59
N GLN A 148 7.45 -19.11 -3.82
CA GLN A 148 6.13 -18.63 -4.25
C GLN A 148 5.80 -19.10 -5.66
N ARG A 149 6.78 -19.13 -6.56
CA ARG A 149 6.62 -19.66 -7.92
C ARG A 149 6.40 -21.17 -7.91
N ALA A 150 7.15 -21.90 -7.07
CA ALA A 150 6.96 -23.33 -6.89
C ALA A 150 5.54 -23.64 -6.38
N ALA A 151 5.06 -22.91 -5.38
CA ALA A 151 3.71 -23.10 -4.83
C ALA A 151 2.59 -22.83 -5.87
N LEU A 152 2.78 -21.86 -6.78
CA LEU A 152 1.86 -21.65 -7.90
C LEU A 152 1.92 -22.81 -8.91
N ALA A 153 3.12 -23.29 -9.22
CA ALA A 153 3.33 -24.41 -10.14
C ALA A 153 2.72 -25.72 -9.62
N GLU A 154 2.76 -25.96 -8.31
CA GLU A 154 2.10 -27.11 -7.66
C GLU A 154 0.58 -27.11 -7.84
N LEU A 155 -0.04 -25.94 -8.04
CA LEU A 155 -1.46 -25.81 -8.38
C LEU A 155 -1.75 -26.00 -9.88
N GLY A 156 -0.74 -26.31 -10.70
CA GLY A 156 -0.89 -26.45 -12.15
C GLY A 156 -1.00 -25.13 -12.90
N VAL A 157 -0.57 -24.01 -12.30
CA VAL A 157 -0.63 -22.69 -12.92
C VAL A 157 0.47 -22.55 -13.98
N GLU A 158 0.08 -22.54 -15.25
CA GLU A 158 1.00 -22.64 -16.40
C GLU A 158 2.02 -21.49 -16.50
N TRP A 159 1.72 -20.32 -15.93
CA TRP A 159 2.58 -19.13 -16.03
C TRP A 159 3.54 -18.95 -14.84
N ALA A 160 3.54 -19.86 -13.85
CA ALA A 160 4.36 -19.76 -12.65
C ALA A 160 5.88 -19.70 -12.92
#